data_AF-A0A1M6UW46-F1
#
_entry.id   AF-A0A1M6UW46-F1
#
_cell.length_a   1.000
_cell.length_b   1.000
_cell.length_c   1.000
_cell.angle_alpha   90.00
_cell.angle_beta   90.00
_cell.angle_gamma   90.00
#
_symmetry.space_group_name_H-M   'P 1'
#
loop_
_entity.id
_entity.type
_entity.pdbx_description
1 polymer ?
#
loop_
_entity_poly.entity_id
_entity_poly.type
_entity_poly.pdbx_seq_one_letter_code
_entity_poly.pdbx_strand_id
1 'polypeptide(L)'
;MHNFVISLRNFSVTGYTKAYMPQLPTQVVLGAGATHLLCNFQAIKILRNDGHTRAANLFSHFINHLEDGLVWADKGFKSLSHHYDPETSSGKWGLFNASHSFEEYLNKAIALWKRKSHEGAMFYLGAATHLLQDMCVPHHSRCVLLNGHQEYEQWAEDHRNTYRVYEKGMYLKTTTPRDWIHHNALWSSKLFHLVKAGSSEQSFHQATKSLLPLSQQSTCGFWLYFYQMMIE
;
A
#
# COMPACT_ATOMS: atom_id res chain seq x y z
N MET A 1 -40.91 -46.07 -34.76
CA MET A 1 -41.27 -44.86 -33.96
C MET A 1 -40.26 -44.79 -32.81
N HIS A 2 -39.17 -44.03 -32.90
CA HIS A 2 -39.08 -42.59 -32.53
C HIS A 2 -39.68 -42.35 -31.13
N ASN A 3 -38.98 -41.88 -30.09
CA ASN A 3 -37.83 -40.99 -30.00
C ASN A 3 -37.03 -41.21 -28.71
N PHE A 4 -35.72 -41.04 -28.84
CA PHE A 4 -34.82 -40.59 -27.78
C PHE A 4 -35.28 -39.21 -27.29
N VAL A 5 -35.36 -39.00 -25.98
CA VAL A 5 -35.39 -37.65 -25.40
C VAL A 5 -34.24 -37.54 -24.40
N ILE A 6 -33.15 -36.94 -24.88
CA ILE A 6 -32.10 -36.35 -24.05
C ILE A 6 -32.69 -35.04 -23.53
N SER A 7 -32.88 -34.92 -22.21
CA SER A 7 -33.19 -33.64 -21.58
C SER A 7 -31.97 -33.12 -20.84
N LEU A 8 -31.63 -31.88 -21.16
CA LEU A 8 -30.40 -31.18 -20.87
C LEU A 8 -30.24 -30.90 -19.37
N ARG A 9 -29.01 -31.07 -18.89
CA ARG A 9 -28.56 -30.59 -17.58
C ARG A 9 -28.77 -29.08 -17.49
N ASN A 10 -29.65 -28.65 -16.60
CA ASN A 10 -29.73 -27.26 -16.15
C ASN A 10 -28.50 -26.97 -15.28
N PHE A 11 -27.53 -26.25 -15.83
CA PHE A 11 -26.51 -25.57 -15.03
C PHE A 11 -27.16 -24.37 -14.34
N SER A 12 -27.57 -24.52 -13.09
CA SER A 12 -27.87 -23.38 -12.22
C SER A 12 -26.56 -22.80 -11.71
N VAL A 13 -26.11 -21.71 -12.32
CA VAL A 13 -25.03 -20.86 -11.81
C VAL A 13 -25.58 -20.07 -10.62
N THR A 14 -25.40 -20.57 -9.41
CA THR A 14 -25.51 -19.74 -8.20
C THR A 14 -24.42 -20.17 -7.21
N GLY A 15 -23.33 -19.41 -7.18
CA GLY A 15 -22.16 -19.72 -6.38
C GLY A 15 -21.26 -18.50 -6.21
N TYR A 16 -21.81 -17.37 -5.80
CA TYR A 16 -21.01 -16.31 -5.19
C TYR A 16 -21.07 -16.50 -3.68
N THR A 17 -20.23 -17.39 -3.17
CA THR A 17 -19.87 -17.42 -1.75
C THR A 17 -19.35 -16.03 -1.37
N LYS A 18 -19.99 -15.38 -0.40
CA LYS A 18 -19.44 -14.24 0.33
C LYS A 18 -18.00 -14.60 0.72
N ALA A 19 -17.02 -13.90 0.16
CA ALA A 19 -15.64 -14.02 0.60
C ALA A 19 -15.60 -13.69 2.09
N TYR A 20 -15.24 -14.69 2.89
CA TYR A 20 -15.02 -14.56 4.32
C TYR A 20 -13.81 -13.62 4.48
N MET A 21 -14.03 -12.40 4.97
CA MET A 21 -12.94 -11.50 5.33
C MET A 21 -12.27 -12.09 6.57
N PRO A 22 -10.98 -12.46 6.53
CA PRO A 22 -10.29 -12.97 7.71
C PRO A 22 -10.32 -11.90 8.80
N GLN A 23 -10.67 -12.28 10.02
CA GLN A 23 -10.47 -11.40 11.18
C GLN A 23 -8.96 -11.30 11.42
N LEU A 24 -8.46 -10.06 11.41
CA LEU A 24 -7.03 -9.76 11.51
C LEU A 24 -6.46 -10.23 12.88
N PRO A 25 -5.24 -10.79 12.92
CA PRO A 25 -4.58 -11.18 14.17
C PRO A 25 -4.34 -9.97 15.08
N THR A 26 -4.62 -10.15 16.37
CA THR A 26 -4.63 -9.13 17.44
C THR A 26 -3.26 -8.57 17.85
N GLN A 27 -2.23 -8.72 17.01
CA GLN A 27 -0.88 -8.22 17.29
C GLN A 27 -0.52 -7.07 16.34
N VAL A 28 -1.42 -6.10 16.28
CA VAL A 28 -1.18 -4.78 15.67
C VAL A 28 -0.21 -4.04 16.59
N VAL A 29 0.98 -3.75 16.07
CA VAL A 29 1.93 -2.83 16.70
C VAL A 29 1.23 -1.49 16.88
N LEU A 30 1.32 -0.91 18.08
CA LEU A 30 0.71 0.35 18.47
C LEU A 30 1.00 1.46 17.44
N GLY A 31 -0.05 1.90 16.73
CA GLY A 31 -0.09 3.09 15.85
C GLY A 31 0.15 2.81 14.35
N ALA A 32 -0.70 3.36 13.50
CA ALA A 32 -0.72 3.38 12.02
C ALA A 32 -0.95 2.03 11.28
N GLY A 33 -0.69 0.89 11.91
CA GLY A 33 -0.80 -0.43 11.26
C GLY A 33 -2.16 -0.69 10.58
N ALA A 34 -3.27 -0.31 11.21
CA ALA A 34 -4.61 -0.51 10.62
C ALA A 34 -4.87 0.39 9.39
N THR A 35 -4.19 1.53 9.30
CA THR A 35 -4.26 2.44 8.14
C THR A 35 -3.55 1.83 6.95
N HIS A 36 -2.35 1.26 7.14
CA HIS A 36 -1.62 0.55 6.09
C HIS A 36 -2.41 -0.63 5.51
N LEU A 37 -3.00 -1.46 6.38
CA LEU A 37 -3.84 -2.58 5.95
C LEU A 37 -5.06 -2.09 5.15
N LEU A 38 -5.70 -1.01 5.58
CA LEU A 38 -6.79 -0.38 4.82
C LEU A 38 -6.32 0.03 3.42
N CYS A 39 -5.13 0.62 3.28
CA CYS A 39 -4.59 1.01 1.99
C CYS A 39 -4.43 -0.18 1.04
N ASN A 40 -3.95 -1.34 1.53
CA ASN A 40 -3.86 -2.57 0.76
C ASN A 40 -5.23 -3.06 0.28
N PHE A 41 -6.23 -3.12 1.17
CA PHE A 41 -7.59 -3.54 0.80
C PHE A 41 -8.23 -2.61 -0.23
N GLN A 42 -8.01 -1.30 -0.09
CA GLN A 42 -8.53 -0.33 -1.05
C GLN A 42 -7.79 -0.41 -2.38
N ALA A 43 -6.47 -0.65 -2.39
CA ALA A 43 -5.71 -0.86 -3.61
C ALA A 43 -6.25 -2.03 -4.44
N ILE A 44 -6.61 -3.16 -3.81
CA ILE A 44 -7.26 -4.30 -4.49
C ILE A 44 -8.60 -3.89 -5.10
N LYS A 45 -9.42 -3.12 -4.37
CA LYS A 45 -10.72 -2.66 -4.88
C LYS A 45 -10.56 -1.71 -6.06
N ILE A 46 -9.61 -0.78 -5.98
CA ILE A 46 -9.29 0.15 -7.06
C ILE A 46 -8.85 -0.63 -8.30
N LEU A 47 -7.90 -1.56 -8.18
CA LEU A 47 -7.48 -2.43 -9.30
C LEU A 47 -8.66 -3.13 -9.96
N ARG A 48 -9.57 -3.70 -9.15
CA ARG A 48 -10.74 -4.40 -9.66
C ARG A 48 -11.69 -3.45 -10.40
N ASN A 49 -11.98 -2.29 -9.82
CA ASN A 49 -12.90 -1.32 -10.38
C ASN A 49 -12.34 -0.61 -11.63
N ASP A 50 -11.02 -0.45 -11.70
CA ASP A 50 -10.32 0.12 -12.86
C ASP A 50 -10.09 -0.94 -13.97
N GLY A 51 -10.61 -2.16 -13.80
CA GLY A 51 -10.59 -3.21 -14.83
C GLY A 51 -9.38 -4.16 -14.78
N HIS A 52 -8.42 -3.93 -13.87
CA HIS A 52 -7.24 -4.77 -13.65
C HIS A 52 -7.54 -6.04 -12.82
N THR A 53 -8.60 -6.77 -13.20
CA THR A 53 -9.15 -7.88 -12.41
C THR A 53 -8.14 -9.02 -12.17
N ARG A 54 -7.26 -9.31 -13.13
CA ARG A 54 -6.22 -10.36 -12.95
C ARG A 54 -5.21 -9.98 -11.87
N ALA A 55 -4.72 -8.74 -11.90
CA ALA A 55 -3.84 -8.21 -10.88
C ALA A 55 -4.54 -8.18 -9.51
N ALA A 56 -5.78 -7.68 -9.46
CA ALA A 56 -6.58 -7.68 -8.22
C ALA A 56 -6.74 -9.08 -7.62
N ASN A 57 -6.99 -10.10 -8.45
CA ASN A 57 -7.12 -11.48 -7.99
C ASN A 57 -5.79 -12.05 -7.49
N LEU A 58 -4.67 -11.76 -8.17
CA LEU A 58 -3.35 -12.16 -7.71
C LEU A 58 -3.05 -11.60 -6.32
N PHE A 59 -3.21 -10.30 -6.13
CA PHE A 59 -2.91 -9.66 -4.84
C PHE A 59 -3.92 -10.06 -3.76
N SER A 60 -5.18 -10.31 -4.11
CA SER A 60 -6.16 -10.90 -3.17
C SER A 60 -5.72 -12.28 -2.69
N HIS A 61 -5.15 -13.10 -3.58
CA HIS A 61 -4.68 -14.44 -3.23
C HIS A 61 -3.49 -14.40 -2.25
N PHE A 62 -2.58 -13.43 -2.44
CA PHE A 62 -1.37 -13.29 -1.62
C PHE A 62 -1.47 -12.27 -0.48
N ILE A 63 -2.66 -11.77 -0.16
CA ILE A 63 -2.82 -10.64 0.76
C ILE A 63 -2.15 -10.87 2.13
N ASN A 64 -2.25 -12.07 2.70
CA ASN A 64 -1.62 -12.37 3.99
C ASN A 64 -0.10 -12.21 3.94
N HIS A 65 0.56 -12.65 2.85
CA HIS A 65 2.01 -12.52 2.70
C HIS A 65 2.43 -11.05 2.51
N LEU A 66 1.63 -10.28 1.76
CA LEU A 66 1.81 -8.83 1.63
C LEU A 66 1.72 -8.14 3.00
N GLU A 67 0.72 -8.49 3.79
CA GLU A 67 0.49 -7.91 5.11
C GLU A 67 1.59 -8.32 6.11
N ASP A 68 2.07 -9.57 6.06
CA ASP A 68 3.20 -10.02 6.86
C ASP A 68 4.47 -9.20 6.58
N GLY A 69 4.76 -8.96 5.30
CA GLY A 69 5.88 -8.14 4.87
C GLY A 69 5.74 -6.67 5.24
N LEU A 70 4.51 -6.15 5.12
CA LEU A 70 4.16 -4.79 5.49
C LEU A 70 4.39 -4.56 7.00
N VAL A 71 3.86 -5.44 7.85
CA VAL A 71 4.01 -5.34 9.31
C VAL A 71 5.45 -5.64 9.76
N TRP A 72 6.18 -6.47 9.01
CA TRP A 72 7.59 -6.75 9.29
C TRP A 72 8.49 -5.53 9.08
N ALA A 73 8.15 -4.62 8.16
CA ALA A 73 8.95 -3.43 7.87
C ALA A 73 9.05 -2.46 9.06
N ASP A 74 8.03 -2.42 9.94
CA ASP A 74 8.00 -1.64 11.18
C ASP A 74 8.85 -2.22 12.32
N LYS A 75 9.33 -3.47 12.20
CA LYS A 75 9.99 -4.17 13.32
C LYS A 75 11.48 -3.84 13.43
N GLY A 76 11.87 -3.35 14.61
CA GLY A 76 13.26 -3.13 15.04
C GLY A 76 13.86 -1.85 14.50
N PHE A 77 15.18 -1.82 14.24
CA PHE A 77 15.90 -0.64 13.74
C PHE A 77 15.54 -0.20 12.31
N LYS A 78 14.58 -0.87 11.65
CA LYS A 78 14.15 -0.57 10.27
C LYS A 78 13.32 0.71 10.17
N SER A 79 12.69 1.14 11.27
CA SER A 79 11.99 2.44 11.35
C SER A 79 12.91 3.64 11.09
N LEU A 80 14.23 3.47 11.26
CA LEU A 80 15.21 4.49 10.94
C LEU A 80 15.34 4.75 9.43
N SER A 81 14.91 3.81 8.58
CA SER A 81 14.93 3.91 7.10
C SER A 81 13.62 4.39 6.47
N HIS A 82 12.63 4.78 7.26
CA HIS A 82 11.31 5.23 6.77
C HIS A 82 11.29 6.67 6.24
N HIS A 83 12.42 7.36 6.25
CA HIS A 83 12.48 8.78 5.96
C HIS A 83 13.10 9.05 4.60
N TYR A 84 12.53 10.00 3.87
CA TYR A 84 13.07 10.49 2.61
C TYR A 84 12.59 11.92 2.35
N ASP A 85 13.54 12.84 2.21
CA ASP A 85 13.28 14.21 1.80
C ASP A 85 13.38 14.31 0.27
N PRO A 86 12.28 14.68 -0.42
CA PRO A 86 12.26 14.79 -1.88
C PRO A 86 13.09 15.97 -2.39
N GLU A 87 13.31 17.03 -1.60
CA GLU A 87 14.08 18.20 -2.05
C GLU A 87 15.58 17.86 -2.13
N THR A 88 16.08 17.09 -1.17
CA THR A 88 17.49 16.67 -1.10
C THR A 88 17.74 15.28 -1.66
N SER A 89 16.69 14.55 -2.02
CA SER A 89 16.72 13.13 -2.43
C SER A 89 17.45 12.22 -1.42
N SER A 90 17.39 12.57 -0.13
CA SER A 90 18.18 11.92 0.91
C SER A 90 17.33 11.46 2.09
N GLY A 91 17.81 10.43 2.79
CA GLY A 91 17.24 10.00 4.07
C GLY A 91 17.73 10.85 5.23
N LYS A 92 17.33 10.51 6.46
CA LYS A 92 17.76 11.25 7.66
C LYS A 92 19.28 11.19 7.82
N TRP A 93 19.93 12.35 7.99
CA TRP A 93 21.40 12.46 8.09
C TRP A 93 22.17 11.94 6.86
N GLY A 94 21.52 11.79 5.70
CA GLY A 94 22.14 11.20 4.50
C GLY A 94 22.36 9.68 4.59
N LEU A 95 21.89 9.03 5.65
CA LEU A 95 21.97 7.58 5.88
C LEU A 95 20.53 7.01 5.97
N PHE A 96 20.34 5.72 5.67
CA PHE A 96 19.03 5.04 5.75
C PHE A 96 17.90 5.76 4.99
N ASN A 97 17.83 5.48 3.69
CA ASN A 97 16.94 6.17 2.75
C ASN A 97 15.76 5.26 2.37
N ALA A 98 14.53 5.70 2.61
CA ALA A 98 13.33 4.94 2.26
C ALA A 98 13.30 4.57 0.77
N SER A 99 13.81 5.43 -0.12
CA SER A 99 13.94 5.17 -1.54
C SER A 99 14.89 4.00 -1.85
N HIS A 100 16.01 3.90 -1.14
CA HIS A 100 16.96 2.81 -1.32
C HIS A 100 16.38 1.49 -0.78
N SER A 101 15.84 1.49 0.44
CA SER A 101 15.22 0.31 1.04
C SER A 101 14.01 -0.18 0.24
N PHE A 102 13.21 0.74 -0.30
CA PHE A 102 12.11 0.42 -1.22
C PHE A 102 12.60 -0.34 -2.46
N GLU A 103 13.65 0.17 -3.11
CA GLU A 103 14.21 -0.47 -4.29
C GLU A 103 14.85 -1.82 -3.95
N GLU A 104 15.54 -1.94 -2.82
CA GLU A 104 16.09 -3.22 -2.34
C GLU A 104 14.99 -4.26 -2.12
N TYR A 105 13.89 -3.89 -1.47
CA TYR A 105 12.76 -4.79 -1.24
C TYR A 105 12.05 -5.16 -2.54
N LEU A 106 11.83 -4.20 -3.44
CA LEU A 106 11.27 -4.49 -4.76
C LEU A 106 12.16 -5.45 -5.56
N ASN A 107 13.48 -5.22 -5.58
CA ASN A 107 14.42 -6.10 -6.27
C ASN A 107 14.41 -7.52 -5.69
N LYS A 108 14.30 -7.66 -4.36
CA LYS A 108 14.13 -8.97 -3.71
C LYS A 108 12.81 -9.62 -4.11
N ALA A 109 11.71 -8.88 -4.13
CA ALA A 109 10.40 -9.38 -4.56
C ALA A 109 10.46 -9.92 -5.99
N ILE A 110 11.05 -9.15 -6.91
CA ILE A 110 11.26 -9.54 -8.31
C ILE A 110 12.13 -10.80 -8.42
N ALA A 111 13.25 -10.85 -7.70
CA ALA A 111 14.16 -12.00 -7.75
C ALA A 111 13.50 -13.29 -7.24
N LEU A 112 12.71 -13.20 -6.16
CA LEU A 112 11.97 -14.33 -5.61
C LEU A 112 10.84 -14.78 -6.52
N TRP A 113 10.13 -13.83 -7.14
CA TRP A 113 9.08 -14.14 -8.11
C TRP A 113 9.63 -14.92 -9.28
N LYS A 114 10.74 -14.46 -9.88
CA LYS A 114 11.44 -15.16 -10.98
C LYS A 114 11.91 -16.58 -10.61
N ARG A 115 12.14 -16.83 -9.32
CA ARG A 115 12.51 -18.15 -8.78
C ARG A 115 11.30 -19.00 -8.35
N LYS A 116 10.09 -18.57 -8.68
CA LYS A 116 8.81 -19.22 -8.31
C LYS A 116 8.55 -19.27 -6.81
N SER A 117 9.25 -18.47 -6.01
CA SER A 117 8.99 -18.27 -4.59
C SER A 117 8.01 -17.11 -4.41
N HIS A 118 6.75 -17.33 -4.81
CA HIS A 118 5.75 -16.25 -4.90
C HIS A 118 5.34 -15.69 -3.53
N GLU A 119 5.26 -16.54 -2.50
CA GLU A 119 4.97 -16.11 -1.13
C GLU A 119 6.04 -15.16 -0.60
N GLY A 120 7.31 -15.53 -0.75
CA GLY A 120 8.44 -14.67 -0.40
C GLY A 120 8.52 -13.40 -1.26
N ALA A 121 8.15 -13.48 -2.53
CA ALA A 121 8.06 -12.30 -3.39
C ALA A 121 7.02 -11.30 -2.85
N MET A 122 5.85 -11.80 -2.49
CA MET A 122 4.75 -10.99 -1.97
C MET A 122 5.06 -10.41 -0.59
N PHE A 123 5.81 -11.14 0.24
CA PHE A 123 6.35 -10.60 1.49
C PHE A 123 7.24 -9.37 1.24
N TYR A 124 8.24 -9.46 0.37
CA TYR A 124 9.10 -8.29 0.11
C TYR A 124 8.37 -7.18 -0.64
N LEU A 125 7.38 -7.50 -1.48
CA LEU A 125 6.51 -6.49 -2.07
C LEU A 125 5.69 -5.76 -0.99
N GLY A 126 5.25 -6.46 0.04
CA GLY A 126 4.59 -5.90 1.22
C GLY A 126 5.49 -4.91 1.96
N ALA A 127 6.75 -5.29 2.19
CA ALA A 127 7.73 -4.41 2.82
C ALA A 127 8.05 -3.15 1.98
N ALA A 128 8.11 -3.26 0.65
CA ALA A 128 8.23 -2.10 -0.24
C ALA A 128 6.96 -1.22 -0.19
N THR A 129 5.79 -1.85 -0.16
CA THR A 129 4.49 -1.15 -0.11
C THR A 129 4.36 -0.32 1.17
N HIS A 130 4.83 -0.84 2.30
CA HIS A 130 4.89 -0.10 3.56
C HIS A 130 5.65 1.24 3.39
N LEU A 131 6.88 1.19 2.87
CA LEU A 131 7.69 2.40 2.64
C LEU A 131 7.02 3.37 1.65
N LEU A 132 6.32 2.86 0.64
CA LEU A 132 5.55 3.70 -0.29
C LEU A 132 4.42 4.46 0.43
N GLN A 133 3.75 3.79 1.36
CA GLN A 133 2.66 4.36 2.15
C GLN A 133 3.17 5.36 3.19
N ASP A 134 4.34 5.12 3.80
CA ASP A 134 4.99 6.08 4.70
C ASP A 134 5.32 7.40 4.01
N MET A 135 5.62 7.36 2.70
CA MET A 135 5.83 8.58 1.91
C MET A 135 4.58 9.41 1.72
N CYS A 136 3.42 8.97 2.21
CA CYS A 136 2.20 9.75 2.32
C CYS A 136 2.00 10.35 3.72
N VAL A 137 2.93 10.16 4.66
CA VAL A 137 2.93 10.80 5.97
C VAL A 137 3.95 11.95 5.97
N PRO A 138 3.54 13.20 6.27
CA PRO A 138 4.43 14.35 6.08
C PRO A 138 5.68 14.33 6.96
N HIS A 139 5.61 13.72 8.14
CA HIS A 139 6.74 13.55 9.06
C HIS A 139 7.86 12.69 8.45
N HIS A 140 7.49 11.55 7.85
CA HIS A 140 8.42 10.66 7.13
C HIS A 140 9.05 11.38 5.94
N SER A 141 8.25 12.13 5.16
CA SER A 141 8.72 12.88 3.97
C SER A 141 9.51 14.15 4.29
N ARG A 142 9.55 14.59 5.56
CA ARG A 142 10.37 15.71 6.04
C ARG A 142 11.48 15.26 6.98
N CYS A 143 11.68 13.96 7.16
CA CYS A 143 12.67 13.40 8.07
C CYS A 143 12.50 13.86 9.54
N VAL A 144 11.26 14.11 9.98
CA VAL A 144 10.94 14.62 11.32
C VAL A 144 10.33 13.52 12.20
N LEU A 145 11.05 13.10 13.25
CA LEU A 145 10.59 12.02 14.15
C LEU A 145 9.53 12.46 15.18
N LEU A 146 9.65 13.70 15.67
CA LEU A 146 8.80 14.25 16.72
C LEU A 146 7.83 15.28 16.12
N ASN A 147 7.35 16.24 16.91
CA ASN A 147 6.53 17.36 16.43
C ASN A 147 5.13 16.94 15.94
N GLY A 148 4.37 16.25 16.81
CA GLY A 148 2.98 15.85 16.54
C GLY A 148 2.85 14.59 15.68
N HIS A 149 3.95 13.87 15.44
CA HIS A 149 3.97 12.69 14.56
C HIS A 149 2.97 11.61 14.97
N GLN A 150 3.14 11.05 16.17
CA GLN A 150 2.25 10.01 16.69
C GLN A 150 0.81 10.50 16.86
N GLU A 151 0.63 11.77 17.23
CA GLU A 151 -0.69 12.40 17.36
C GLU A 151 -1.43 12.41 16.01
N TYR A 152 -0.75 12.84 14.94
CA TYR A 152 -1.30 12.83 13.59
C TYR A 152 -1.57 11.41 13.08
N GLU A 153 -0.63 10.48 13.25
CA GLU A 153 -0.81 9.08 12.83
C GLU A 153 -1.99 8.42 13.54
N GLN A 154 -2.13 8.62 14.85
CA GLN A 154 -3.26 8.11 15.62
C GLN A 154 -4.58 8.74 15.16
N TRP A 155 -4.62 10.06 14.98
CA TRP A 155 -5.82 10.73 14.49
C TRP A 155 -6.21 10.23 13.10
N ALA A 156 -5.25 10.08 12.17
CA ALA A 156 -5.51 9.56 10.84
C ALA A 156 -6.00 8.11 10.89
N GLU A 157 -5.47 7.29 11.78
CA GLU A 157 -5.97 5.93 12.02
C GLU A 157 -7.42 5.93 12.48
N ASP A 158 -7.78 6.73 13.49
CA ASP A 158 -9.15 6.78 14.01
C ASP A 158 -10.17 7.22 12.94
N HIS A 159 -9.74 8.05 11.99
CA HIS A 159 -10.59 8.60 10.93
C HIS A 159 -10.44 7.92 9.57
N ARG A 160 -9.58 6.89 9.44
CA ARG A 160 -9.17 6.27 8.16
C ARG A 160 -10.32 5.86 7.25
N ASN A 161 -11.43 5.41 7.83
CA ASN A 161 -12.59 4.90 7.09
C ASN A 161 -13.28 5.98 6.25
N THR A 162 -13.14 7.26 6.62
CA THR A 162 -13.74 8.42 5.94
C THR A 162 -13.08 8.72 4.59
N TYR A 163 -11.85 8.26 4.38
CA TYR A 163 -11.02 8.66 3.24
C TYR A 163 -10.81 7.56 2.20
N ARG A 164 -11.68 6.54 2.21
CA ARG A 164 -11.63 5.44 1.25
C ARG A 164 -11.92 5.92 -0.17
N VAL A 165 -11.06 5.55 -1.10
CA VAL A 165 -11.27 5.70 -2.55
C VAL A 165 -11.41 4.33 -3.20
N TYR A 166 -12.20 4.26 -4.28
CA TYR A 166 -12.64 2.98 -4.87
C TYR A 166 -12.22 2.80 -6.33
N GLU A 167 -11.69 3.82 -6.98
CA GLU A 167 -11.32 3.83 -8.40
C GLU A 167 -10.21 4.85 -8.63
N LYS A 168 -9.68 4.89 -9.85
CA LYS A 168 -8.66 5.85 -10.32
C LYS A 168 -7.35 5.69 -9.56
N GLY A 169 -6.74 4.51 -9.68
CA GLY A 169 -5.38 4.25 -9.26
C GLY A 169 -4.40 5.21 -9.92
N MET A 170 -3.26 5.43 -9.26
CA MET A 170 -2.20 6.28 -9.79
C MET A 170 -1.28 5.45 -10.68
N TYR A 171 -1.46 5.48 -11.99
CA TYR A 171 -0.67 4.68 -12.92
C TYR A 171 0.50 5.49 -13.50
N LEU A 172 1.60 5.61 -12.74
CA LEU A 172 2.79 6.32 -13.19
C LEU A 172 3.43 5.62 -14.40
N LYS A 173 3.70 6.38 -15.45
CA LYS A 173 4.49 5.92 -16.60
C LYS A 173 5.98 6.12 -16.30
N THR A 174 6.54 5.24 -15.47
CA THR A 174 7.95 5.27 -15.09
C THR A 174 8.60 3.90 -15.26
N THR A 175 9.88 3.91 -15.61
CA THR A 175 10.75 2.72 -15.56
C THR A 175 11.65 2.71 -14.32
N THR A 176 11.63 3.79 -13.53
CA THR A 176 12.47 3.98 -12.35
C THR A 176 11.63 3.75 -11.09
N PRO A 177 11.81 2.65 -10.35
CA PRO A 177 10.99 2.37 -9.17
C PRO A 177 10.98 3.49 -8.13
N ARG A 178 12.10 4.18 -7.96
CA ARG A 178 12.26 5.27 -6.98
C ARG A 178 11.33 6.46 -7.24
N ASP A 179 10.80 6.61 -8.46
CA ASP A 179 9.86 7.69 -8.79
C ASP A 179 8.55 7.58 -7.98
N TRP A 180 8.13 6.36 -7.60
CA TRP A 180 6.95 6.15 -6.75
C TRP A 180 7.13 6.77 -5.37
N ILE A 181 8.28 6.49 -4.73
CA ILE A 181 8.66 7.06 -3.43
C ILE A 181 8.78 8.57 -3.53
N HIS A 182 9.49 9.07 -4.56
CA HIS A 182 9.70 10.49 -4.75
C HIS A 182 8.38 11.25 -4.97
N HIS A 183 7.49 10.71 -5.80
CA HIS A 183 6.19 11.31 -6.07
C HIS A 183 5.38 11.48 -4.79
N ASN A 184 5.21 10.41 -4.01
CA ASN A 184 4.45 10.46 -2.76
C ASN A 184 5.08 11.46 -1.77
N ALA A 185 6.39 11.38 -1.58
CA ALA A 185 7.11 12.24 -0.64
C ALA A 185 7.00 13.72 -1.01
N LEU A 186 7.06 14.05 -2.31
CA LEU A 186 6.95 15.42 -2.80
C LEU A 186 5.59 16.07 -2.48
N TRP A 187 4.51 15.30 -2.55
CA TRP A 187 3.17 15.78 -2.18
C TRP A 187 3.01 15.88 -0.66
N SER A 188 3.46 14.84 0.04
CA SER A 188 3.38 14.72 1.49
C SER A 188 4.16 15.82 2.22
N SER A 189 5.39 16.09 1.80
CA SER A 189 6.27 17.06 2.45
C SER A 189 5.73 18.49 2.46
N LYS A 190 4.91 18.86 1.47
CA LYS A 190 4.25 20.19 1.37
C LYS A 190 3.18 20.38 2.45
N LEU A 191 2.57 19.29 2.91
CA LEU A 191 1.48 19.32 3.89
C LEU A 191 1.97 19.20 5.33
N PHE A 192 3.28 19.09 5.56
CA PHE A 192 3.85 18.98 6.91
C PHE A 192 3.39 20.08 7.86
N HIS A 193 3.25 21.31 7.37
CA HIS A 193 2.82 22.45 8.19
C HIS A 193 1.43 22.27 8.84
N LEU A 194 0.58 21.40 8.31
CA LEU A 194 -0.77 21.11 8.81
C LEU A 194 -0.80 20.03 9.90
N VAL A 195 0.31 19.31 10.10
CA VAL A 195 0.36 18.12 10.96
C VAL A 195 1.44 18.21 12.05
N LYS A 196 1.99 19.41 12.27
CA LYS A 196 2.97 19.67 13.33
C LYS A 196 2.28 19.68 14.71
N ALA A 197 3.05 19.55 15.78
CA ALA A 197 2.54 19.68 17.14
C ALA A 197 1.73 20.98 17.31
N GLY A 198 0.57 20.88 17.95
CA GLY A 198 -0.36 22.00 18.15
C GLY A 198 -1.21 22.36 16.92
N SER A 199 -1.15 21.58 15.84
CA SER A 199 -2.08 21.71 14.72
C SER A 199 -3.48 21.23 15.13
N SER A 200 -4.52 21.80 14.50
CA SER A 200 -5.90 21.45 14.81
C SER A 200 -6.35 20.17 14.09
N GLU A 201 -7.41 19.52 14.58
CA GLU A 201 -8.04 18.41 13.86
C GLU A 201 -8.53 18.80 12.45
N GLN A 202 -8.93 20.07 12.25
CA GLN A 202 -9.27 20.58 10.93
C GLN A 202 -8.05 20.58 9.99
N SER A 203 -6.87 20.91 10.52
CA SER A 203 -5.61 20.85 9.79
C SER A 203 -5.21 19.40 9.47
N PHE A 204 -5.37 18.48 10.43
CA PHE A 204 -5.18 17.06 10.19
C PHE A 204 -6.12 16.55 9.09
N HIS A 205 -7.41 16.87 9.17
CA HIS A 205 -8.39 16.55 8.13
C HIS A 205 -7.97 17.10 6.76
N GLN A 206 -7.49 18.33 6.70
CA GLN A 206 -7.02 18.95 5.46
C GLN A 206 -5.82 18.23 4.85
N ALA A 207 -4.91 17.68 5.66
CA ALA A 207 -3.81 16.87 5.16
C ALA A 207 -4.30 15.47 4.73
N THR A 208 -5.03 14.77 5.60
CA THR A 208 -5.47 13.38 5.38
C THR A 208 -6.42 13.23 4.20
N LYS A 209 -7.28 14.23 3.92
CA LYS A 209 -8.19 14.20 2.76
C LYS A 209 -7.48 14.12 1.41
N SER A 210 -6.20 14.49 1.35
CA SER A 210 -5.37 14.36 0.16
C SER A 210 -4.42 13.16 0.24
N LEU A 211 -3.82 12.94 1.41
CA LEU A 211 -2.74 11.97 1.57
C LEU A 211 -3.21 10.52 1.70
N LEU A 212 -4.33 10.28 2.37
CA LEU A 212 -4.81 8.91 2.54
C LEU A 212 -5.39 8.34 1.22
N PRO A 213 -6.10 9.13 0.38
CA PRO A 213 -6.39 8.73 -1.01
C PRO A 213 -5.13 8.49 -1.85
N LEU A 214 -4.13 9.37 -1.76
CA LEU A 214 -2.85 9.21 -2.46
C LEU A 214 -2.16 7.88 -2.11
N SER A 215 -2.13 7.52 -0.82
CA SER A 215 -1.57 6.26 -0.34
C SER A 215 -2.27 5.04 -0.96
N GLN A 216 -3.61 5.05 -1.04
CA GLN A 216 -4.40 3.98 -1.67
C GLN A 216 -4.16 3.89 -3.18
N GLN A 217 -4.19 5.03 -3.87
CA GLN A 217 -4.07 5.10 -5.33
C GLN A 217 -2.65 4.75 -5.81
N SER A 218 -1.63 5.23 -5.11
CA SER A 218 -0.23 4.90 -5.40
C SER A 218 0.08 3.43 -5.07
N THR A 219 -0.47 2.87 -3.99
CA THR A 219 -0.36 1.43 -3.69
C THR A 219 -0.95 0.59 -4.84
N CYS A 220 -2.17 0.92 -5.30
CA CYS A 220 -2.79 0.27 -6.46
C CYS A 220 -1.89 0.33 -7.70
N GLY A 221 -1.40 1.52 -8.03
CA GLY A 221 -0.53 1.74 -9.17
C GLY A 221 0.77 0.96 -9.12
N PHE A 222 1.44 1.01 -7.97
CA PHE A 222 2.69 0.30 -7.74
C PHE A 222 2.53 -1.22 -7.83
N TRP A 223 1.42 -1.76 -7.32
CA TRP A 223 1.10 -3.17 -7.45
C TRP A 223 0.85 -3.56 -8.91
N LEU A 224 0.13 -2.73 -9.68
CA LEU A 224 -0.03 -2.98 -11.11
C LEU A 224 1.32 -2.96 -11.84
N TYR A 225 2.19 -2.01 -11.50
CA TYR A 225 3.54 -1.92 -12.05
C TYR A 225 4.34 -3.22 -11.77
N PHE A 226 4.35 -3.70 -10.53
CA PHE A 226 4.98 -4.99 -10.20
C PHE A 226 4.37 -6.15 -10.99
N TYR A 227 3.04 -6.23 -11.08
CA TYR A 227 2.35 -7.27 -11.83
C TYR A 227 2.80 -7.29 -13.30
N GLN A 228 2.85 -6.12 -13.94
CA GLN A 228 3.25 -5.98 -15.34
C GLN A 228 4.71 -6.41 -15.56
N MET A 229 5.63 -6.02 -14.67
CA MET A 229 7.02 -6.46 -14.77
C MET A 229 7.20 -7.99 -14.71
N MET A 230 6.27 -8.69 -14.07
CA MET A 230 6.41 -10.11 -13.71
C MET A 230 5.64 -11.07 -14.62
N ILE A 231 4.58 -10.61 -15.28
CA ILE A 231 3.61 -11.46 -16.00
C ILE A 231 3.47 -11.06 -17.47
N GLU A 232 3.94 -9.88 -17.87
CA GLU A 232 4.07 -9.45 -19.28
C GLU A 232 5.53 -9.58 -19.75
#